data_AF-A0A7V0QJ95-F1
#
_entry.id   AF-A0A7V0QJ95-F1
#
_cell.length_a   1.000
_cell.length_b   1.000
_cell.length_c   1.000
_cell.angle_alpha   90.00
_cell.angle_beta   90.00
_cell.angle_gamma   90.00
#
_symmetry.space_group_name_H-M   'P 1'
#
loop_
_entity.id
_entity.type
_entity.pdbx_description
1 polymer ?
#
loop_
_entity_poly.entity_id
_entity_poly.type
_entity_poly.pdbx_seq_one_letter_code
_entity_poly.pdbx_strand_id
1 'polypeptide(L)' 'MENKEIAKILEELALLLEIKGENVFKVRAYQNAARTLYS' A
#
# COMPACT_ATOMS: atom_id res chain seq x y z
N MET A 1 -17.34 1.15 -1.66
CA MET A 1 -16.91 -0.02 -0.84
C MET A 1 -15.64 -0.61 -1.42
N GLU A 2 -15.64 -0.94 -2.71
CA GLU A 2 -14.49 -1.47 -3.46
C GLU A 2 -13.18 -0.67 -3.29
N ASN A 3 -13.18 0.67 -3.41
CA ASN A 3 -11.96 1.47 -3.20
C ASN A 3 -11.32 1.28 -1.82
N LYS A 4 -12.13 1.06 -0.78
CA LYS A 4 -11.63 0.83 0.59
C LYS A 4 -11.02 -0.57 0.73
N GLU A 5 -11.53 -1.56 -0.01
CA GLU A 5 -10.97 -2.91 -0.03
C GLU A 5 -9.64 -2.93 -0.77
N ILE A 6 -9.56 -2.26 -1.92
CA ILE A 6 -8.32 -2.10 -2.69
C ILE A 6 -7.28 -1.34 -1.85
N ALA A 7 -7.68 -0.27 -1.15
CA ALA A 7 -6.79 0.50 -0.29
C ALA A 7 -6.16 -0.38 0.82
N LYS A 8 -6.96 -1.24 1.47
CA LYS A 8 -6.47 -2.17 2.49
C LYS A 8 -5.45 -3.16 1.92
N ILE A 9 -5.73 -3.74 0.74
CA ILE A 9 -4.80 -4.68 0.10
C ILE A 9 -3.47 -3.99 -0.22
N LEU A 10 -3.51 -2.75 -0.71
CA LEU A 10 -2.29 -1.98 -1.01
C LEU A 10 -1.49 -1.64 0.24
N GLU A 11 -2.16 -1.36 1.36
CA GLU A 11 -1.55 -1.10 2.65
C GLU A 11 -0.88 -2.35 3.24
N GLU A 12 -1.56 -3.50 3.21
CA GLU A 12 -1.00 -4.80 3.60
C GLU A 12 0.19 -5.20 2.72
N LEU A 13 0.07 -5.00 1.40
CA LEU A 13 1.17 -5.27 0.46
C LEU A 13 2.39 -4.41 0.77
N ALA A 14 2.20 -3.12 1.05
CA ALA A 14 3.29 -2.23 1.40
C ALA A 14 4.01 -2.69 2.68
N LEU A 15 3.27 -3.10 3.71
CA LEU A 15 3.81 -3.64 4.95
C LEU A 15 4.64 -4.92 4.71
N LEU A 16 4.12 -5.84 3.90
CA LEU A 16 4.85 -7.07 3.58
C LEU A 16 6.14 -6.80 2.81
N LEU A 17 6.11 -5.85 1.86
CA LEU A 17 7.30 -5.44 1.11
C LEU A 17 8.34 -4.77 2.02
N GLU A 18 7.91 -3.94 2.96
CA GLU A 18 8.78 -3.31 3.94
C GLU A 18 9.47 -4.35 4.85
N ILE A 19 8.72 -5.31 5.38
CA ILE A 19 9.27 -6.41 6.20
C ILE A 19 10.26 -7.26 5.39
N LYS A 20 9.98 -7.48 4.10
CA LYS A 20 10.88 -8.20 3.18
C LYS A 20 12.18 -7.43 2.88
N GLY A 21 12.25 -6.13 3.22
CA GLY A 21 13.38 -5.27 2.88
C GLY A 21 13.41 -4.86 1.40
N GLU A 22 12.25 -4.79 0.76
CA GLU A 22 12.15 -4.30 -0.62
C GLU A 22 12.44 -2.81 -0.75
N ASN A 23 12.58 -2.36 -1.99
CA ASN A 23 12.93 -0.98 -2.28
C ASN A 23 11.96 0.03 -1.64
N VAL A 24 12.52 0.99 -0.89
CA VAL A 24 11.76 2.02 -0.15
C VAL A 24 10.85 2.87 -1.05
N PHE A 25 11.26 3.17 -2.29
CA PHE A 25 10.40 3.90 -3.24
C PHE A 25 9.18 3.07 -3.63
N LYS A 26 9.35 1.77 -3.83
CA LYS A 26 8.27 0.85 -4.17
C LYS A 26 7.28 0.70 -3.01
N VAL A 27 7.77 0.53 -1.78
CA VAL A 27 6.94 0.52 -0.56
C VAL A 27 6.10 1.80 -0.45
N ARG A 28 6.75 2.97 -0.58
CA ARG A 28 6.06 4.27 -0.51
C ARG A 28 5.02 4.46 -1.61
N ALA A 29 5.26 3.94 -2.82
CA ALA A 29 4.29 4.01 -3.90
C ALA A 29 2.97 3.30 -3.54
N TYR A 30 3.05 2.10 -2.95
CA TYR A 30 1.86 1.37 -2.50
C TYR A 30 1.15 2.06 -1.33
N GLN A 31 1.90 2.59 -0.35
CA GLN A 31 1.32 3.38 0.75
C GLN A 31 0.57 4.62 0.23
N ASN A 32 1.15 5.33 -0.73
CA ASN A 32 0.52 6.50 -1.35
C ASN A 32 -0.72 6.11 -2.15
N ALA A 33 -0.68 5.02 -2.91
CA ALA A 33 -1.83 4.52 -3.65
C ALA A 33 -2.99 4.13 -2.71
N ALA A 34 -2.70 3.46 -1.59
CA ALA A 34 -3.69 3.15 -0.56
C ALA A 34 -4.33 4.43 -0.01
N ARG A 35 -3.51 5.44 0.33
CA ARG A 35 -3.99 6.73 0.85
C ARG A 35 -4.91 7.46 -0.14
N THR A 36 -4.58 7.47 -1.43
CA THR A 36 -5.40 8.08 -2.49
C THR A 36 -6.76 7.38 -2.67
N LEU A 37 -6.84 6.07 -2.42
CA LEU A 37 -8.10 5.33 -2.53
C LEU A 37 -8.97 5.41 -1.27
N TYR A 38 -8.40 5.82 -0.14
CA TYR A 38 -9.15 6.10 1.08
C TYR A 38 -9.85 7.47 1.07
N SER A 39 -9.29 8.46 0.37
CA SER A 39 -9.89 9.81 0.20
C SER A 39 -11.05 9.81 -0.78
#